data_AF-A0A8S0TRP9-F1
#
_entry.id   AF-A0A8S0TRP9-F1
#
_cell.length_a   1.000
_cell.length_b   1.000
_cell.length_c   1.000
_cell.angle_alpha   90.00
_cell.angle_beta   90.00
_cell.angle_gamma   90.00
#
_symmetry.space_group_name_H-M   'P 1'
#
loop_
_entity.id
_entity.type
_entity.pdbx_description
1 polymer ?
#
loop_
_entity_poly.entity_id
_entity_poly.type
_entity_poly.pdbx_seq_one_letter_code
_entity_poly.pdbx_strand_id
1 'polypeptide(L)'
;MILSYLCPWVLPFARSIVPSLQPSYLEFISLIIASILSCLLHGFCQAKQGYVIYRVHVRRGGRKRPVPKGIVYSKPTNQGVTQLKFQRSKRSVAEERAGRKLSGLRVLNSYWIDEDSTYKYSEVMLVDTAHAAVRNDPRINWICNAVHKHRELRGLTSAGKKYRGLRGKGQLNHKARPSRRASWKKNQTLSLRRYR
;
A
#
# COMPACT_ATOMS: atom_id res chain seq x y z
N MET A 1 20.93 -5.81 14.31
CA MET A 1 22.09 -4.92 14.50
C MET A 1 21.90 -3.56 13.80
N ILE A 2 20.66 -3.03 13.76
CA ILE A 2 20.30 -1.70 13.19
C ILE A 2 19.36 -1.01 14.18
N LEU A 3 19.81 -0.89 15.43
CA LEU A 3 19.10 -0.19 16.51
C LEU A 3 19.93 0.97 17.07
N SER A 4 21.02 1.35 16.39
CA SER A 4 22.00 2.33 16.88
C SER A 4 21.97 3.70 16.19
N TYR A 5 21.06 3.95 15.23
CA TYR A 5 21.00 5.23 14.51
C TYR A 5 19.73 6.05 14.72
N LEU A 6 18.86 5.66 15.66
CA LEU A 6 17.75 6.50 16.12
C LEU A 6 18.20 7.33 17.32
N CYS A 7 18.67 8.54 17.01
CA CYS A 7 18.68 9.73 17.88
C CYS A 7 18.81 9.46 19.41
N PRO A 8 20.02 9.63 20.00
CA PRO A 8 20.28 9.41 21.44
C PRO A 8 19.36 10.20 22.40
N TRP A 9 18.60 11.18 21.89
CA TRP A 9 17.75 12.09 22.65
C TRP A 9 16.28 11.67 22.78
N VAL A 10 15.82 10.68 22.00
CA VAL A 10 14.39 10.28 22.01
C VAL A 10 14.06 9.38 23.20
N LEU A 11 14.99 8.51 23.61
CA LEU A 11 14.82 7.59 24.73
C LEU A 11 14.84 8.28 26.12
N PRO A 12 15.70 9.28 26.39
CA PRO A 12 15.69 10.01 27.66
C PRO A 12 14.40 10.83 27.86
N PHE A 13 13.87 11.45 26.80
CA PHE A 13 12.65 12.28 26.87
C PHE A 13 11.37 11.45 27.06
N ALA A 14 11.30 10.25 26.49
CA ALA A 14 10.17 9.34 26.72
C ALA A 14 10.15 8.78 28.16
N ARG A 15 11.33 8.62 28.80
CA ARG A 15 11.45 8.15 30.19
C ARG A 15 11.10 9.21 31.24
N SER A 16 11.20 10.51 30.92
CA SER A 16 10.91 11.58 31.88
C SER A 16 9.41 11.88 32.04
N ILE A 17 8.57 11.48 31.07
CA ILE A 17 7.13 11.82 31.06
C ILE A 17 6.29 10.75 31.78
N VAL A 18 6.66 9.47 31.74
CA VAL A 18 5.93 8.39 32.44
C VAL A 18 6.90 7.32 32.98
N PRO A 19 7.30 7.42 34.26
CA PRO A 19 8.32 6.54 34.84
C PRO A 19 7.91 5.06 35.04
N SER A 20 6.63 4.73 34.84
CA SER A 20 6.03 3.45 35.27
C SER A 20 5.62 2.50 34.13
N LEU A 21 5.92 2.80 32.86
CA LEU A 21 5.54 1.93 31.74
C LEU A 21 6.54 0.78 31.55
N GLN A 22 6.02 -0.45 31.51
CA GLN A 22 6.80 -1.67 31.23
C GLN A 22 7.61 -1.51 29.93
N PRO A 23 8.81 -2.12 29.80
CA PRO A 23 9.69 -1.98 28.63
C PRO A 23 9.00 -2.27 27.28
N SER A 24 8.02 -3.17 27.28
CA SER A 24 7.18 -3.50 26.12
C SER A 24 6.35 -2.32 25.59
N TYR A 25 5.87 -1.44 26.47
CA TYR A 25 5.13 -0.24 26.09
C TYR A 25 6.04 0.89 25.60
N LEU A 26 7.24 1.01 26.15
CA LEU A 26 8.23 1.98 25.68
C LEU A 26 8.73 1.66 24.27
N GLU A 27 8.87 0.38 23.90
CA GLU A 27 9.13 -0.02 22.51
C GLU A 27 7.93 0.24 21.60
N PHE A 28 6.70 0.03 22.09
CA PHE A 28 5.49 0.33 21.34
C PHE A 28 5.35 1.84 21.06
N ILE A 29 5.66 2.67 22.05
CA ILE A 29 5.63 4.14 21.95
C ILE A 29 6.77 4.66 21.07
N SER A 30 7.98 4.09 21.17
CA SER A 30 9.09 4.47 20.30
C SER A 30 8.85 4.08 18.83
N LEU A 31 8.20 2.94 18.58
CA LEU A 31 7.73 2.54 17.25
C LEU A 31 6.67 3.50 16.70
N ILE A 32 5.73 3.95 17.54
CA ILE A 32 4.73 4.96 17.15
C ILE A 32 5.42 6.28 16.77
N ILE A 33 6.38 6.76 17.58
CA ILE A 33 7.09 8.02 17.33
C ILE A 33 7.98 7.92 16.08
N ALA A 34 8.75 6.85 15.90
CA ALA A 34 9.60 6.65 14.72
C ALA A 34 8.78 6.50 13.44
N SER A 35 7.62 5.84 13.52
CA SER A 35 6.67 5.70 12.41
C SER A 35 6.06 7.05 12.04
N ILE A 36 5.65 7.86 13.02
CA ILE A 36 5.16 9.23 12.80
C ILE A 36 6.26 10.13 12.19
N LEU A 37 7.50 10.03 12.67
CA LEU A 37 8.63 10.83 12.15
C LEU A 37 8.95 10.48 10.69
N SER A 38 8.97 9.19 10.33
CA SER A 38 9.16 8.72 8.96
C SER A 38 8.00 9.15 8.04
N CYS A 39 6.77 9.09 8.55
CA CYS A 39 5.57 9.54 7.86
C CYS A 39 5.66 11.04 7.52
N LEU A 40 6.07 11.86 8.49
CA LEU A 40 6.30 13.30 8.33
C LEU A 40 7.43 13.60 7.33
N LEU A 41 8.54 12.86 7.40
CA LEU A 41 9.68 12.97 6.49
C LEU A 41 9.34 12.65 5.03
N HIS A 42 8.46 11.69 4.79
CA HIS A 42 7.97 11.40 3.45
C HIS A 42 6.89 12.39 2.96
N GLY A 43 6.49 13.37 3.77
CA GLY A 43 5.57 14.44 3.41
C GLY A 43 4.12 14.00 3.19
N PHE A 44 3.72 12.82 3.70
CA PHE A 44 2.40 12.24 3.40
C PHE A 44 1.33 12.55 4.45
N CYS A 45 1.71 12.97 5.65
CA CYS A 45 0.87 12.94 6.85
C CYS A 45 1.22 14.16 7.69
N GLN A 46 0.25 15.04 7.86
CA GLN A 46 0.31 16.05 8.89
C GLN A 46 -0.15 15.38 10.19
N ALA A 47 0.52 15.64 11.32
CA ALA A 47 0.11 15.12 12.62
C ALA A 47 -1.25 15.74 13.01
N LYS A 48 -2.33 15.14 12.53
CA LYS A 48 -3.73 15.53 12.76
C LYS A 48 -4.50 14.32 13.28
N GLN A 49 -5.52 14.58 14.07
CA GLN A 49 -6.45 13.54 14.49
C GLN A 49 -7.15 12.93 13.27
N GLY A 50 -7.42 11.63 13.31
CA GLY A 50 -8.06 10.87 12.23
C GLY A 50 -7.10 10.19 11.25
N TYR A 51 -5.78 10.32 11.43
CA TYR A 51 -4.77 9.51 10.74
C TYR A 51 -4.34 8.34 11.60
N VAL A 52 -4.24 7.15 11.00
CA VAL A 52 -3.81 5.92 11.69
C VAL A 52 -2.76 5.20 10.86
N ILE A 53 -1.70 4.73 11.51
CA ILE A 53 -0.64 3.97 10.87
C ILE A 53 -0.72 2.51 11.33
N TYR A 54 -0.76 1.59 10.36
CA TYR A 54 -0.79 0.15 10.62
C TYR A 54 0.42 -0.53 10.00
N ARG A 55 1.18 -1.27 10.82
CA ARG A 55 2.25 -2.15 10.34
C ARG A 55 1.65 -3.46 9.81
N VAL A 56 1.96 -3.80 8.56
CA VAL A 56 1.49 -5.01 7.90
C VAL A 56 2.67 -5.82 7.39
N HIS A 57 2.68 -7.11 7.72
CA HIS A 57 3.64 -8.07 7.18
C HIS A 57 3.09 -8.83 5.95
N VAL A 58 3.96 -9.10 4.98
CA VAL A 58 3.64 -9.95 3.82
C VAL A 58 4.77 -10.93 3.59
N ARG A 59 4.44 -12.22 3.42
CA ARG A 59 5.43 -13.27 3.15
C ARG A 59 6.17 -13.01 1.84
N ARG A 60 7.49 -13.16 1.87
CA ARG A 60 8.39 -13.00 0.72
C ARG A 60 8.26 -14.17 -0.26
N GLY A 61 9.02 -14.09 -1.35
CA GLY A 61 9.02 -15.10 -2.41
C GLY A 61 7.91 -14.95 -3.45
N GLY A 62 7.95 -15.86 -4.44
CA GLY A 62 7.00 -15.96 -5.55
C GLY A 62 5.60 -16.40 -5.10
N ARG A 63 4.73 -16.63 -6.07
CA ARG A 63 3.37 -17.11 -5.83
C ARG A 63 3.21 -18.48 -6.47
N LYS A 64 2.98 -19.50 -5.65
CA LYS A 64 2.55 -20.82 -6.14
C LYS A 64 1.15 -20.69 -6.75
N ARG A 65 0.92 -21.25 -7.93
CA ARG A 65 -0.44 -21.36 -8.48
C ARG A 65 -1.26 -22.32 -7.61
N PRO A 66 -2.49 -21.95 -7.19
CA PRO A 66 -3.36 -22.87 -6.49
C PRO A 66 -3.92 -23.89 -7.49
N VAL A 67 -3.29 -25.06 -7.57
CA VAL A 67 -3.76 -26.21 -8.36
C VAL A 67 -3.77 -27.46 -7.49
N PRO A 68 -4.82 -28.29 -7.58
CA PRO A 68 -4.85 -29.55 -6.86
C PRO A 68 -3.69 -30.43 -7.34
N LYS A 69 -2.96 -31.04 -6.40
CA LYS A 69 -1.82 -31.94 -6.66
C LYS A 69 -0.67 -31.35 -7.49
N GLY A 70 -0.67 -30.05 -7.80
CA GLY A 70 0.36 -29.45 -8.65
C GLY A 70 0.21 -29.73 -10.15
N ILE A 71 -0.91 -30.32 -10.59
CA ILE A 71 -1.10 -30.74 -11.98
C ILE A 71 -1.92 -29.68 -12.74
N VAL A 72 -1.48 -29.36 -13.96
CA VAL A 72 -2.15 -28.40 -14.86
C VAL A 72 -2.44 -29.09 -16.20
N TYR A 73 -3.73 -29.21 -16.55
CA TYR A 73 -4.18 -29.90 -17.77
C TYR A 73 -4.19 -29.04 -19.05
N SER A 74 -3.80 -27.78 -18.95
CA SER A 74 -3.82 -26.85 -20.09
C SER A 74 -2.59 -27.00 -21.00
N LYS A 75 -2.56 -26.21 -22.10
CA LYS A 75 -1.41 -26.07 -23.00
C LYS A 75 -0.06 -25.96 -22.24
N PRO A 76 1.04 -26.53 -22.77
CA PRO A 76 2.34 -26.58 -22.08
C PRO A 76 2.86 -25.22 -21.58
N THR A 77 2.57 -24.14 -22.30
CA THR A 77 2.93 -22.76 -21.91
C THR A 77 2.38 -22.33 -20.55
N ASN A 78 1.28 -22.94 -20.09
CA ASN A 78 0.62 -22.62 -18.84
C ASN A 78 0.92 -23.62 -17.73
N GLN A 79 1.78 -24.62 -17.92
CA GLN A 79 2.01 -25.68 -16.93
C GLN A 79 2.80 -25.25 -15.69
N GLY A 80 3.50 -24.11 -15.72
CA GLY A 80 4.31 -23.63 -14.60
C GLY A 80 3.51 -23.39 -13.30
N VAL A 81 3.97 -23.96 -12.19
CA VAL A 81 3.29 -23.87 -10.88
C VAL A 81 4.06 -23.00 -9.86
N THR A 82 5.36 -23.24 -9.69
CA THR A 82 6.15 -22.67 -8.58
C THR A 82 6.82 -21.33 -8.93
N GLN A 83 7.32 -21.18 -10.16
CA GLN A 83 8.13 -20.02 -10.57
C GLN A 83 7.31 -18.79 -10.99
N LEU A 84 6.00 -18.79 -10.75
CA LEU A 84 5.14 -17.68 -11.12
C LEU A 84 5.35 -16.49 -10.18
N LYS A 85 5.61 -15.32 -10.79
CA LYS A 85 5.71 -14.04 -10.08
C LYS A 85 4.34 -13.37 -10.05
N PHE A 86 4.01 -12.75 -8.92
CA PHE A 86 2.77 -12.01 -8.81
C PHE A 86 2.87 -10.67 -9.55
N GLN A 87 1.81 -10.28 -10.25
CA GLN A 87 1.78 -9.04 -11.04
C GLN A 87 1.79 -7.79 -10.15
N ARG A 88 1.26 -7.86 -8.92
CA ARG A 88 1.26 -6.74 -7.97
C ARG A 88 2.47 -6.82 -7.05
N SER A 89 2.91 -5.67 -6.56
CA SER A 89 3.97 -5.59 -5.56
C SER A 89 3.50 -6.10 -4.19
N LYS A 90 4.41 -6.61 -3.36
CA LYS A 90 4.10 -7.03 -1.98
C LYS A 90 3.55 -5.88 -1.13
N ARG A 91 4.00 -4.65 -1.41
CA ARG A 91 3.46 -3.41 -0.82
C ARG A 91 1.98 -3.18 -1.17
N SER A 92 1.58 -3.39 -2.43
CA SER A 92 0.16 -3.33 -2.83
C SER A 92 -0.66 -4.41 -2.10
N VAL A 93 -0.11 -5.62 -1.93
CA VAL A 93 -0.78 -6.68 -1.17
C VAL A 93 -0.93 -6.32 0.31
N ALA A 94 0.05 -5.63 0.90
CA ALA A 94 -0.03 -5.13 2.27
C ALA A 94 -1.17 -4.10 2.43
N GLU A 95 -1.26 -3.14 1.50
CA GLU A 95 -2.35 -2.15 1.47
C GLU A 95 -3.72 -2.84 1.37
N GLU A 96 -3.87 -3.84 0.49
CA GLU A 96 -5.12 -4.59 0.35
C GLU A 96 -5.47 -5.41 1.60
N ARG A 97 -4.48 -5.98 2.29
CA ARG A 97 -4.71 -6.69 3.57
C ARG A 97 -5.22 -5.74 4.65
N ALA A 98 -4.63 -4.55 4.76
CA ALA A 98 -5.08 -3.52 5.69
C ALA A 98 -6.50 -3.06 5.35
N GLY A 99 -6.77 -2.68 4.11
CA GLY A 99 -8.08 -2.16 3.69
C GLY A 99 -9.21 -3.18 3.79
N ARG A 100 -8.91 -4.48 3.67
CA ARG A 100 -9.91 -5.55 3.91
C ARG A 100 -10.23 -5.75 5.38
N LYS A 101 -9.23 -5.64 6.26
CA LYS A 101 -9.41 -5.77 7.72
C LYS A 101 -10.09 -4.54 8.31
N LEU A 102 -9.72 -3.35 7.82
CA LEU A 102 -10.14 -2.05 8.33
C LEU A 102 -11.05 -1.36 7.31
N SER A 103 -12.26 -1.88 7.15
CA SER A 103 -13.22 -1.39 6.15
C SER A 103 -13.75 0.02 6.43
N GLY A 104 -13.78 0.45 7.70
CA GLY A 104 -14.18 1.80 8.11
C GLY A 104 -13.18 2.90 7.76
N LEU A 105 -11.92 2.52 7.49
CA LEU A 105 -10.84 3.45 7.19
C LEU A 105 -10.48 3.42 5.70
N ARG A 106 -9.85 4.49 5.21
CA ARG A 106 -9.42 4.60 3.81
C ARG A 106 -7.91 4.65 3.70
N VAL A 107 -7.35 3.78 2.87
CA VAL A 107 -5.90 3.74 2.62
C VAL A 107 -5.48 4.94 1.79
N LEU A 108 -4.53 5.73 2.29
CA LEU A 108 -3.89 6.81 1.55
C LEU A 108 -2.72 6.29 0.72
N ASN A 109 -1.73 5.75 1.42
CA ASN A 109 -0.48 5.26 0.88
C ASN A 109 0.16 4.29 1.89
N SER A 110 1.35 3.81 1.56
CA SER A 110 2.17 3.00 2.45
C SER A 110 3.64 3.34 2.27
N TYR A 111 4.54 2.78 3.07
CA TYR A 111 5.98 2.80 2.82
C TYR A 111 6.63 1.51 3.34
N TRP A 112 7.86 1.28 2.91
CA TRP A 112 8.65 0.13 3.34
C TRP A 112 9.42 0.51 4.59
N ILE A 113 9.54 -0.43 5.53
CA ILE A 113 10.27 -0.22 6.78
C ILE A 113 11.46 -1.17 6.83
N ASP A 114 11.16 -2.46 6.78
CA ASP A 114 12.13 -3.52 7.05
C ASP A 114 11.79 -4.81 6.30
N GLU A 115 12.77 -5.71 6.22
CA GLU A 115 12.69 -6.97 5.50
C GLU A 115 13.50 -8.07 6.18
N ASP A 116 12.80 -9.11 6.64
CA ASP A 116 13.39 -10.35 7.13
C ASP A 116 13.60 -11.36 6.00
N SER A 117 14.20 -12.51 6.29
CA SER A 117 14.22 -13.67 5.38
C SER A 117 12.83 -14.10 4.90
N THR A 118 11.84 -14.09 5.82
CA THR A 118 10.51 -14.64 5.57
C THR A 118 9.47 -13.58 5.22
N TYR A 119 9.56 -12.40 5.83
CA TYR A 119 8.53 -11.36 5.75
C TYR A 119 9.10 -10.03 5.29
N LYS A 120 8.25 -9.25 4.61
CA LYS A 120 8.49 -7.85 4.30
C LYS A 120 7.48 -7.02 5.06
N TYR A 121 7.95 -6.02 5.80
CA TYR A 121 7.10 -5.12 6.57
C TYR A 121 6.82 -3.86 5.78
N SER A 122 5.59 -3.39 5.85
CA SER A 122 5.18 -2.11 5.28
C SER A 122 4.20 -1.42 6.21
N GLU A 123 4.40 -0.13 6.41
CA GLU A 123 3.49 0.70 7.20
C GLU A 123 2.47 1.29 6.22
N VAL A 124 1.20 1.04 6.51
CA VAL A 124 0.07 1.48 5.71
C VAL A 124 -0.57 2.64 6.45
N MET A 125 -0.70 3.76 5.76
CA MET A 125 -1.33 4.95 6.28
C MET A 125 -2.81 4.95 5.90
N LEU A 126 -3.65 5.02 6.93
CA LEU A 126 -5.09 5.03 6.82
C LEU A 126 -5.64 6.33 7.39
N VAL A 127 -6.81 6.71 6.89
CA VAL A 127 -7.55 7.88 7.34
C VAL A 127 -8.96 7.47 7.70
N ASP A 128 -9.42 7.95 8.85
CA ASP A 128 -10.82 7.91 9.23
C ASP A 128 -11.58 9.05 8.54
N THR A 129 -12.60 8.69 7.77
CA THR A 129 -13.43 9.68 7.06
C THR A 129 -14.61 10.20 7.86
N ALA A 130 -14.93 9.57 9.00
CA ALA A 130 -15.97 10.06 9.91
C ALA A 130 -15.45 11.22 10.79
N HIS A 131 -14.13 11.27 11.04
CA HIS A 131 -13.53 12.26 11.92
C HIS A 131 -13.63 13.71 11.41
N ALA A 132 -14.07 14.62 12.27
CA ALA A 132 -14.31 16.02 11.90
C ALA A 132 -13.05 16.74 11.40
N ALA A 133 -11.88 16.46 12.00
CA ALA A 133 -10.63 17.11 11.60
C ALA A 133 -10.20 16.77 10.17
N VAL A 134 -10.62 15.61 9.64
CA VAL A 134 -10.35 15.20 8.26
C VAL A 134 -11.36 15.83 7.30
N ARG A 135 -12.63 15.94 7.71
CA ARG A 135 -13.70 16.52 6.88
C ARG A 135 -13.54 18.03 6.70
N ASN A 136 -13.09 18.72 7.75
CA ASN A 136 -12.94 20.17 7.76
C ASN A 136 -11.65 20.65 7.04
N ASP A 137 -10.67 19.77 6.84
CA ASP A 137 -9.41 20.15 6.20
C ASP A 137 -9.52 20.12 4.65
N PRO A 138 -9.39 21.29 3.97
CA PRO A 138 -9.53 21.37 2.52
C PRO A 138 -8.43 20.61 1.75
N ARG A 139 -7.30 20.27 2.37
CA ARG A 139 -6.20 19.56 1.70
C ARG A 139 -6.48 18.06 1.52
N ILE A 140 -7.24 17.47 2.44
CA ILE A 140 -7.47 16.01 2.49
C ILE A 140 -8.93 15.62 2.31
N ASN A 141 -9.88 16.54 2.51
CA ASN A 141 -11.33 16.26 2.46
C ASN A 141 -11.79 15.48 1.20
N TRP A 142 -11.07 15.57 0.08
CA TRP A 142 -11.31 14.76 -1.11
C TRP A 142 -11.38 13.27 -0.80
N ILE A 143 -10.63 12.78 0.18
CA ILE A 143 -10.63 11.35 0.57
C ILE A 143 -11.98 10.92 1.13
N CYS A 144 -12.80 11.82 1.66
CA CYS A 144 -14.10 11.53 2.27
C CYS A 144 -15.19 11.19 1.23
N ASN A 145 -15.05 11.66 -0.01
CA ASN A 145 -16.01 11.40 -1.09
C ASN A 145 -16.13 9.89 -1.39
N ALA A 146 -17.35 9.39 -1.60
CA ALA A 146 -17.60 7.95 -1.77
C ALA A 146 -16.82 7.30 -2.95
N VAL A 147 -16.45 8.09 -3.96
CA VAL A 147 -15.61 7.68 -5.10
C VAL A 147 -14.26 7.10 -4.68
N HIS A 148 -13.77 7.48 -3.49
CA HIS A 148 -12.49 7.07 -2.94
C HIS A 148 -12.56 5.90 -1.94
N LYS A 149 -13.69 5.18 -1.87
CA LYS A 149 -13.76 3.89 -1.17
C LYS A 149 -12.82 2.86 -1.82
N HIS A 150 -12.13 2.06 -1.02
CA HIS A 150 -11.26 0.98 -1.48
C HIS A 150 -10.31 1.34 -2.65
N ARG A 151 -9.47 2.36 -2.45
CA ARG A 151 -8.46 2.79 -3.46
C ARG A 151 -7.38 1.74 -3.66
N GLU A 152 -7.03 1.04 -2.60
CA GLU A 152 -6.06 -0.06 -2.55
C GLU A 152 -6.49 -1.24 -3.43
N LEU A 153 -7.75 -1.67 -3.35
CA LEU A 153 -8.27 -2.79 -4.16
C LEU A 153 -8.33 -2.45 -5.65
N ARG A 154 -8.53 -1.17 -5.99
CA ARG A 154 -8.57 -0.67 -7.38
C ARG A 154 -7.19 -0.28 -7.93
N GLY A 155 -6.13 -0.37 -7.12
CA GLY A 155 -4.78 0.01 -7.52
C GLY A 155 -4.66 1.51 -7.86
N LEU A 156 -5.28 2.37 -7.06
CA LEU A 156 -5.19 3.84 -7.17
C LEU A 156 -4.13 4.45 -6.23
N THR A 157 -3.61 3.66 -5.28
CA THR A 157 -2.49 4.02 -4.42
C THR A 157 -1.19 4.16 -5.22
N SER A 158 -0.15 4.71 -4.60
CA SER A 158 1.16 4.89 -5.26
C SER A 158 1.81 3.55 -5.65
N ALA A 159 1.63 2.52 -4.82
CA ALA A 159 2.04 1.15 -5.13
C ALA A 159 1.18 0.55 -6.26
N GLY A 160 -0.13 0.82 -6.25
CA GLY A 160 -1.07 0.39 -7.29
C GLY A 160 -0.74 0.96 -8.67
N LYS A 161 -0.50 2.27 -8.74
CA LYS A 161 -0.10 2.96 -9.97
C LYS A 161 1.22 2.44 -10.55
N LYS A 162 2.16 2.00 -9.69
CA LYS A 162 3.45 1.43 -10.11
C LYS A 162 3.26 0.14 -10.91
N TYR A 163 2.53 -0.84 -10.38
CA TYR A 163 2.34 -2.13 -11.09
C TYR A 163 1.49 -1.97 -12.36
N ARG A 164 0.61 -0.96 -12.41
CA ARG A 164 -0.20 -0.65 -13.59
C ARG A 164 0.58 0.03 -14.72
N GLY A 165 1.84 0.41 -14.49
CA GLY A 165 2.66 1.14 -15.47
C GLY A 165 2.26 2.61 -15.65
N LEU A 166 1.59 3.21 -14.67
CA LEU A 166 1.07 4.59 -14.79
C LEU A 166 2.07 5.67 -14.34
N ARG A 167 3.24 5.28 -13.82
CA ARG A 167 4.28 6.23 -13.36
C ARG A 167 5.04 6.88 -14.52
N GLY A 168 5.41 6.12 -15.54
CA GLY A 168 6.05 6.68 -16.74
C GLY A 168 5.02 7.28 -17.69
N LYS A 169 5.40 8.32 -18.46
CA LYS A 169 4.62 8.91 -19.57
C LYS A 169 5.38 8.68 -20.89
N GLY A 170 4.81 9.09 -22.02
CA GLY A 170 5.45 9.00 -23.35
C GLY A 170 5.22 7.68 -24.09
N GLN A 171 5.95 7.51 -25.19
CA GLN A 171 5.79 6.43 -26.17
C GLN A 171 5.86 5.02 -25.55
N LEU A 172 6.79 4.81 -24.60
CA LEU A 172 6.99 3.54 -23.92
C LEU A 172 5.77 3.08 -23.10
N ASN A 173 4.91 4.01 -22.67
CA ASN A 173 3.79 3.73 -21.77
C ASN A 173 2.41 3.95 -22.41
N HIS A 174 2.33 4.10 -23.75
CA HIS A 174 1.07 4.40 -24.43
C HIS A 174 0.02 3.29 -24.25
N LYS A 175 0.42 2.01 -24.30
CA LYS A 175 -0.47 0.85 -24.10
C LYS A 175 -1.03 0.74 -22.68
N ALA A 176 -0.45 1.45 -21.71
CA ALA A 176 -0.90 1.45 -20.32
C ALA A 176 -1.99 2.51 -20.05
N ARG A 177 -2.19 3.48 -20.95
CA ARG A 177 -3.12 4.62 -20.76
C ARG A 177 -4.37 4.50 -21.63
N PRO A 178 -5.57 4.88 -21.12
CA PRO A 178 -5.87 5.26 -19.72
C PRO A 178 -5.84 4.05 -18.76
N SER A 179 -6.05 2.85 -19.28
CA SER A 179 -5.73 1.58 -18.64
C SER A 179 -5.43 0.52 -19.71
N ARG A 180 -4.69 -0.54 -19.37
CA ARG A 180 -4.39 -1.64 -20.32
C ARG A 180 -5.65 -2.23 -20.99
N ARG A 181 -6.73 -2.44 -20.21
CA ARG A 181 -8.00 -2.96 -20.76
C ARG A 181 -8.72 -1.94 -21.65
N ALA A 182 -8.70 -0.65 -21.28
CA ALA A 182 -9.32 0.39 -22.09
C ALA A 182 -8.60 0.57 -23.43
N SER A 183 -7.26 0.56 -23.43
CA SER A 183 -6.45 0.61 -24.66
C SER A 183 -6.72 -0.61 -25.55
N TRP A 184 -6.73 -1.81 -24.98
CA TRP A 184 -7.06 -3.03 -25.75
C TRP A 184 -8.48 -2.98 -26.33
N LYS A 185 -9.48 -2.57 -25.54
CA LYS A 185 -10.87 -2.44 -26.01
C LYS A 185 -10.96 -1.47 -27.18
N LYS A 186 -10.32 -0.29 -27.09
CA LYS A 186 -10.31 0.70 -28.18
C LYS A 186 -9.75 0.11 -29.48
N ASN A 187 -8.65 -0.63 -29.39
CA ASN A 187 -7.98 -1.17 -30.57
C ASN A 187 -8.72 -2.36 -31.18
N GLN A 188 -9.41 -3.16 -30.37
CA GLN A 188 -10.14 -4.34 -30.84
C GLN A 188 -11.59 -4.02 -31.26
N THR A 189 -12.12 -2.86 -30.88
CA THR A 189 -13.49 -2.47 -31.24
C THR A 189 -13.53 -2.08 -32.71
N LEU A 190 -14.29 -2.83 -33.50
CA LEU A 190 -14.61 -2.51 -34.89
C LEU A 190 -15.39 -1.19 -34.93
N SER A 191 -14.86 -0.18 -35.62
CA SER A 191 -15.55 1.10 -35.82
C SER A 191 -16.23 1.13 -37.18
N LEU A 192 -17.54 0.85 -37.21
CA LEU A 192 -18.37 1.00 -38.39
C LEU A 192 -18.97 2.42 -38.41
N ARG A 193 -18.53 3.25 -39.36
CA ARG A 193 -19.14 4.57 -39.57
C ARG A 193 -20.51 4.41 -40.23
N ARG A 194 -21.45 5.31 -39.91
CA ARG A 194 -22.81 5.31 -40.47
C ARG A 194 -22.79 5.38 -42.01
N TYR A 195 -21.90 6.20 -42.54
CA TYR A 195 -21.59 6.29 -43.96
C TYR A 195 -20.09 6.02 -44.16
N ARG A 196 -19.74 5.30 -45.22
CA ARG A 196 -18.36 4.95 -45.57
C ARG A 196 -17.88 5.79 -46.72
#